data_AF-A0A2M7TLL1-F1
#
_entry.id   AF-A0A2M7TLL1-F1
#
_cell.length_a   1.000
_cell.length_b   1.000
_cell.length_c   1.000
_cell.angle_alpha   90.00
_cell.angle_beta   90.00
_cell.angle_gamma   90.00
#
_symmetry.space_group_name_H-M   'P 1'
#
loop_
_entity.id
_entity.type
_entity.pdbx_description
1 polymer ?
#
loop_
_entity_poly.entity_id
_entity_poly.type
_entity_poly.pdbx_seq_one_letter_code
_entity_poly.pdbx_strand_id
1 'polypeptide(L)'
;MKVFDMELTQRQANDYKKAYKKDRSVLLDRYCHITGVSRNLASKRFRKIIRNEKPHVLKVKKKKAGRKAIYTAVQIQVVRKDWELSGEICGERLHPVLGEYLNELAMAGK
;
A
#
# COMPACT_ATOMS: atom_id res chain seq x y z
N MET A 1 3.07 33.89 -12.92
CA MET A 1 2.82 32.58 -12.27
C MET A 1 2.50 31.58 -13.38
N LYS A 2 3.33 30.55 -13.64
CA LYS A 2 3.02 29.55 -14.68
C LYS A 2 2.02 28.55 -14.12
N VAL A 3 0.76 28.66 -14.54
CA VAL A 3 -0.34 27.81 -14.09
C VAL A 3 -0.05 26.36 -14.49
N PHE A 4 -0.08 25.45 -13.53
CA PHE A 4 0.02 24.02 -13.79
C PHE A 4 -1.30 23.54 -14.39
N ASP A 5 -1.29 23.27 -15.69
CA ASP A 5 -2.43 22.73 -16.41
C ASP A 5 -2.32 21.19 -16.49
N MET A 6 -3.27 20.52 -15.83
CA MET A 6 -3.37 19.07 -15.78
C MET A 6 -3.86 18.48 -17.11
N GLU A 7 -4.74 19.18 -17.84
CA GLU A 7 -5.26 18.73 -19.14
C GLU A 7 -4.17 18.78 -20.21
N LEU A 8 -3.41 19.87 -20.27
CA LEU A 8 -2.25 20.00 -21.16
C LEU A 8 -1.25 18.86 -20.94
N THR A 9 -0.96 18.56 -19.68
CA THR A 9 -0.02 17.50 -19.30
C THR A 9 -0.53 16.12 -19.71
N GLN A 10 -1.83 15.85 -19.59
CA GLN A 10 -2.42 14.58 -20.01
C GLN A 10 -2.40 14.39 -21.53
N ARG A 11 -2.78 15.42 -22.29
CA ARG A 11 -2.76 15.38 -23.76
C ARG A 11 -1.36 15.15 -24.30
N GLN A 12 -0.38 15.94 -23.85
CA GLN A 12 1.01 15.81 -24.32
C GLN A 12 1.66 14.50 -23.86
N ALA A 13 1.30 13.98 -22.69
CA ALA A 13 1.78 12.67 -22.24
C ALA A 13 1.26 11.52 -23.14
N ASN A 14 0.02 11.62 -23.62
CA ASN A 14 -0.55 10.66 -24.57
C ASN A 14 0.14 10.72 -25.93
N ASP A 15 0.42 11.92 -26.44
CA ASP A 15 1.17 12.09 -27.69
C ASP A 15 2.61 11.58 -27.55
N TYR A 16 3.26 11.87 -26.43
CA TYR A 16 4.59 11.35 -26.09
C TYR A 16 4.63 9.82 -26.02
N LYS A 17 3.57 9.18 -25.51
CA LYS A 17 3.44 7.72 -25.46
C LYS A 17 3.45 7.12 -26.87
N LYS A 18 2.74 7.75 -27.82
CA LYS A 18 2.59 7.28 -29.22
C LYS A 18 3.78 7.65 -30.11
N ALA A 19 4.52 8.70 -29.77
CA ALA A 19 5.64 9.23 -30.55
C ALA A 19 6.84 8.27 -30.64
N TYR A 20 7.59 8.35 -31.75
CA TYR A 20 8.85 7.64 -31.95
C TYR A 20 10.01 8.32 -31.20
N LYS A 21 11.17 7.65 -31.10
CA LYS A 21 12.31 8.10 -30.26
C LYS A 21 12.77 9.54 -30.55
N LYS A 22 12.78 9.94 -31.83
CA LYS A 22 13.18 11.30 -32.26
C LYS A 22 12.15 12.35 -31.84
N ASP A 23 10.86 12.09 -32.06
CA ASP A 23 9.77 13.02 -31.78
C ASP A 23 9.52 13.24 -30.29
N ARG A 24 9.78 12.21 -29.46
CA ARG A 24 9.70 12.31 -27.99
C ARG A 24 10.58 13.41 -27.41
N SER A 25 11.75 13.64 -27.99
CA SER A 25 12.64 14.73 -27.55
C SER A 25 12.01 16.09 -27.80
N VAL A 26 11.49 16.28 -29.02
CA VAL A 26 10.86 17.54 -29.46
C VAL A 26 9.61 17.85 -28.62
N LEU A 27 8.80 16.84 -28.30
CA LEU A 27 7.63 16.99 -27.43
C LEU A 27 8.02 17.43 -26.00
N LEU A 28 9.08 16.86 -25.44
CA LEU A 28 9.58 17.27 -24.12
C LEU A 28 10.11 18.70 -24.13
N ASP A 29 10.85 19.10 -25.17
CA ASP A 29 11.39 20.45 -25.30
C ASP A 29 10.27 21.49 -25.43
N ARG A 30 9.27 21.20 -26.27
CA ARG A 30 8.06 22.02 -26.39
C ARG A 30 7.34 22.16 -25.05
N TYR A 31 7.14 21.07 -24.31
CA TYR A 31 6.49 21.11 -22.99
C TYR A 31 7.28 21.96 -21.99
N CYS A 32 8.60 21.85 -21.97
CA CYS A 32 9.47 22.62 -21.09
C CYS A 32 9.41 24.11 -21.43
N HIS A 33 9.38 24.48 -22.72
CA HIS A 33 9.25 25.86 -23.15
C HIS A 33 7.91 26.48 -22.68
N ILE A 34 6.80 25.78 -22.92
CA ILE A 34 5.45 26.22 -22.55
C ILE A 34 5.31 26.35 -21.02
N THR A 35 5.67 25.30 -20.28
CA THR A 35 5.42 25.22 -18.83
C THR A 35 6.55 25.79 -17.98
N GLY A 36 7.71 26.10 -18.57
CA GLY A 36 8.89 26.62 -17.87
C GLY A 36 9.53 25.63 -16.89
N VAL A 37 9.21 24.34 -16.99
CA VAL A 37 9.77 23.33 -16.08
C VAL A 37 11.05 22.72 -16.63
N SER A 38 11.88 22.18 -15.74
CA SER A 38 13.04 21.41 -16.16
C SER A 38 12.62 20.14 -16.92
N ARG A 39 13.47 19.72 -17.86
CA ARG A 39 13.26 18.51 -18.67
C ARG A 39 13.07 17.24 -17.82
N ASN A 40 13.76 17.17 -16.69
CA ASN A 40 13.61 16.07 -15.73
C ASN A 40 12.18 16.06 -15.14
N LEU A 41 11.67 17.22 -14.72
CA LEU A 41 10.31 17.32 -14.18
C LEU A 41 9.25 17.00 -15.26
N ALA A 42 9.45 17.47 -16.49
CA ALA A 42 8.60 17.14 -17.63
C ALA A 42 8.51 15.62 -17.86
N SER A 43 9.67 14.94 -17.91
CA SER A 43 9.72 13.48 -18.09
C SER A 43 9.03 12.73 -16.94
N LYS A 44 9.23 13.17 -15.70
CA LYS A 44 8.55 12.60 -14.53
C LYS A 44 7.03 12.75 -14.62
N ARG A 45 6.53 13.92 -15.03
CA ARG A 45 5.09 14.19 -15.21
C ARG A 45 4.48 13.28 -16.28
N PHE A 46 5.10 13.17 -17.46
CA PHE A 46 4.62 12.28 -18.51
C PHE A 46 4.61 10.83 -18.05
N ARG A 47 5.69 10.34 -17.42
CA ARG A 47 5.73 8.97 -16.85
C ARG A 47 4.67 8.73 -15.78
N LYS A 48 4.27 9.74 -15.01
CA LYS A 48 3.22 9.62 -13.98
C LYS A 48 1.86 9.40 -14.63
N ILE A 49 1.55 10.16 -15.68
CA ILE A 49 0.29 10.03 -16.44
C ILE A 49 0.24 8.69 -17.18
N ILE A 50 1.29 8.33 -17.92
CA ILE A 50 1.35 7.07 -18.69
C ILE A 50 1.21 5.84 -17.77
N ARG A 51 1.77 5.88 -16.56
CA ARG A 51 1.62 4.78 -15.58
C ARG A 51 0.26 4.73 -14.90
N ASN A 52 -0.49 5.84 -14.90
CA ASN A 52 -1.79 5.98 -14.26
C ASN A 52 -2.79 6.58 -15.25
N GLU A 53 -3.02 5.91 -16.39
CA GLU A 53 -3.95 6.38 -17.44
C GLU A 53 -5.38 6.59 -16.92
N LYS A 54 -5.74 5.92 -15.82
CA LYS A 54 -7.00 6.07 -15.11
C LYS A 54 -6.76 6.50 -13.66
N PRO A 55 -6.51 7.79 -13.38
CA PRO A 55 -6.18 8.26 -12.02
C PRO A 55 -7.34 8.12 -11.03
N HIS A 56 -8.59 8.06 -11.52
CA HIS A 56 -9.80 7.99 -10.69
C HIS A 56 -10.31 6.56 -10.46
N VAL A 57 -9.78 5.56 -11.17
CA VAL A 57 -10.15 4.18 -10.89
C VAL A 57 -9.32 3.73 -9.71
N LEU A 58 -9.97 3.52 -8.55
CA LEU A 58 -9.36 2.90 -7.38
C LEU A 58 -8.52 1.72 -7.87
N LYS A 59 -7.19 1.81 -7.68
CA LYS A 59 -6.32 0.68 -7.98
C LYS A 59 -6.83 -0.48 -7.15
N VAL A 60 -7.34 -1.52 -7.81
CA VAL A 60 -7.69 -2.78 -7.15
C VAL A 60 -6.41 -3.28 -6.51
N LYS A 61 -6.23 -2.99 -5.21
CA LYS A 61 -5.10 -3.52 -4.45
C LYS A 61 -5.27 -5.03 -4.51
N LYS A 62 -4.37 -5.71 -5.22
CA LYS A 62 -4.26 -7.17 -5.11
C LYS A 62 -4.17 -7.47 -3.61
N LYS A 63 -5.09 -8.28 -3.08
CA LYS A 63 -5.04 -8.71 -1.68
C LYS A 63 -3.69 -9.38 -1.48
N LYS A 64 -2.76 -8.68 -0.81
CA LYS A 64 -1.53 -9.31 -0.36
C LYS A 64 -1.93 -10.27 0.75
N ALA A 65 -1.60 -11.54 0.61
CA ALA A 65 -1.78 -12.48 1.71
C ALA A 65 -1.01 -11.95 2.92
N GLY A 66 -1.67 -11.87 4.07
CA GLY A 66 -1.04 -11.51 5.33
C GLY A 66 -0.04 -12.58 5.77
N ARG A 67 0.58 -12.37 6.94
CA ARG A 67 1.42 -13.41 7.57
C ARG A 67 0.59 -14.67 7.77
N LYS A 68 1.19 -15.84 7.49
CA LYS A 68 0.55 -17.13 7.79
C LYS A 68 0.27 -17.21 9.29
N ALA A 69 -0.92 -17.68 9.65
CA ALA A 69 -1.25 -17.97 11.05
C ALA A 69 -0.30 -19.06 11.56
N ILE A 70 0.32 -18.81 12.72
CA ILE A 70 1.26 -19.73 13.36
C ILE A 70 0.51 -20.67 14.30
N TYR A 71 -0.52 -20.15 15.00
CA TYR A 71 -1.27 -20.90 15.99
C TYR A 71 -2.30 -21.82 15.33
N THR A 72 -2.32 -23.08 15.77
CA THR A 72 -3.33 -24.05 15.37
C THR A 72 -4.65 -23.81 16.11
N ALA A 73 -5.75 -24.42 15.63
CA ALA A 73 -7.05 -24.30 16.28
C ALA A 73 -7.01 -24.68 17.76
N VAL A 74 -6.22 -25.71 18.12
CA VAL A 74 -6.06 -26.16 19.51
C VAL A 74 -5.40 -25.07 20.37
N GLN A 75 -4.32 -24.46 19.88
CA GLN A 75 -3.62 -23.39 20.61
C GLN A 75 -4.51 -22.16 20.82
N ILE A 76 -5.34 -21.83 19.84
CA ILE A 76 -6.32 -20.73 19.97
C ILE A 76 -7.35 -21.04 21.06
N GLN A 77 -7.82 -22.29 21.15
CA GLN A 77 -8.78 -22.70 22.19
C GLN A 77 -8.16 -22.65 23.59
N VAL A 78 -6.90 -23.07 23.74
CA VAL A 78 -6.20 -23.01 25.03
C VAL A 78 -6.02 -21.57 25.48
N VAL A 79 -5.49 -20.69 24.62
CA VAL A 79 -5.32 -19.26 24.94
C VAL A 79 -6.66 -18.59 25.25
N ARG A 80 -7.75 -19.02 24.60
CA ARG A 80 -9.09 -18.54 24.91
C ARG A 80 -9.55 -18.95 26.32
N LYS A 81 -9.33 -20.20 26.73
CA LYS A 81 -9.63 -20.66 28.10
C LYS A 81 -8.82 -19.90 29.13
N ASP A 82 -7.53 -19.66 28.88
CA ASP A 82 -6.69 -18.84 29.76
C ASP A 82 -7.24 -17.41 29.89
N TRP A 83 -7.65 -16.82 28.76
CA TRP A 83 -8.24 -15.49 28.75
C TRP A 83 -9.55 -15.43 29.55
N GLU A 84 -10.41 -16.44 29.41
CA GLU A 84 -11.65 -16.57 30.20
C GLU A 84 -11.34 -16.74 31.70
N LEU A 85 -10.34 -17.56 32.07
CA LEU A 85 -9.89 -17.71 33.47
C LEU A 85 -9.32 -16.42 34.07
N SER A 86 -8.62 -15.63 33.26
CA SER A 86 -8.04 -14.35 33.67
C SER A 86 -9.07 -13.23 33.89
N GLY A 87 -10.35 -13.49 33.62
CA GLY A 87 -11.41 -12.49 33.69
C GLY A 87 -11.42 -11.54 32.49
N GLU A 88 -11.06 -12.06 31.31
CA GLU A 88 -11.12 -11.35 30.03
C GLU A 88 -10.24 -10.08 29.95
N ILE A 89 -9.10 -10.09 30.64
CA ILE A 89 -8.16 -8.95 30.64
C ILE A 89 -7.54 -8.71 29.25
N CYS A 90 -7.01 -7.51 29.03
CA CYS A 90 -6.33 -7.21 27.77
C CYS A 90 -5.08 -8.10 27.57
N GLY A 91 -4.76 -8.42 26.32
CA GLY A 91 -3.66 -9.33 25.98
C GLY A 91 -2.29 -8.91 26.52
N GLU A 92 -2.06 -7.60 26.68
CA GLU A 92 -0.83 -7.06 27.27
C GLU A 92 -0.68 -7.45 28.75
N ARG A 93 -1.79 -7.50 29.50
CA ARG A 93 -1.82 -7.95 30.89
C ARG A 93 -1.86 -9.46 31.01
N LEU A 94 -2.44 -10.16 30.03
CA LEU A 94 -2.49 -11.62 29.99
C LEU A 94 -1.11 -12.24 29.72
N HIS A 95 -0.32 -11.66 28.81
CA HIS A 95 0.98 -12.19 28.40
C HIS A 95 1.93 -12.58 29.57
N PRO A 96 2.14 -11.73 30.61
CA PRO A 96 3.05 -12.08 31.70
C PRO A 96 2.54 -13.22 32.60
N VAL A 97 1.22 -13.41 32.71
CA VAL A 97 0.59 -14.40 33.61
C VAL A 97 0.09 -15.65 32.87
N LEU A 98 0.18 -15.68 31.54
CA LEU A 98 -0.31 -16.77 30.71
C LEU A 98 0.26 -18.14 31.12
N GLY A 99 1.53 -18.18 31.54
CA GLY A 99 2.18 -19.42 32.00
C GLY A 99 1.55 -20.00 33.27
N GLU A 100 1.02 -19.15 34.15
CA GLU A 100 0.36 -19.58 35.39
C GLU A 100 -0.98 -20.25 35.07
N TYR A 101 -1.81 -19.58 34.24
CA TYR A 101 -3.10 -20.13 33.80
C TYR A 101 -2.97 -21.42 32.99
N LEU A 102 -1.93 -21.53 32.15
CA LEU A 102 -1.64 -22.78 31.42
C LEU A 102 -1.37 -23.95 32.37
N ASN A 103 -0.66 -23.71 33.47
CA ASN A 103 -0.39 -24.74 34.48
C ASN A 103 -1.67 -25.10 35.25
N GLU A 104 -2.50 -24.12 35.58
CA GLU A 104 -3.79 -24.36 36.23
C GLU A 104 -4.73 -25.21 35.35
N LEU A 105 -4.81 -24.90 34.05
CA LEU A 105 -5.59 -25.70 33.09
C LEU A 105 -5.07 -27.14 32.97
N ALA A 106 -3.75 -27.30 32.91
CA ALA A 106 -3.12 -28.63 32.85
C ALA A 106 -3.44 -29.46 34.11
N MET A 107 -3.38 -28.85 35.30
CA MET A 107 -3.70 -29.50 36.57
C MET A 107 -5.19 -29.81 36.73
N ALA A 108 -6.06 -28.97 36.14
CA ALA A 108 -7.51 -29.20 36.11
C ALA A 108 -7.94 -30.28 35.11
N GLY A 109 -7.02 -30.81 34.29
CA GLY A 109 -7.29 -31.83 33.27
C GLY A 109 -8.20 -31.33 32.14
N LYS A 110 -8.18 -30.02 31.85
CA LYS A 110 -9.09 -29.35 30.90
C LYS A 110 -8.42 -28.80 29.65
#